data_AF-A0A8B6DYT8-F1
#
_entry.id   AF-A0A8B6DYT8-F1
#
_cell.length_a   1.000
_cell.length_b   1.000
_cell.length_c   1.000
_cell.angle_alpha   90.00
_cell.angle_beta   90.00
_cell.angle_gamma   90.00
#
_symmetry.space_group_name_H-M   'P 1'
#
loop_
_entity.id
_entity.type
_entity.pdbx_description
1 polymer ?
#
loop_
_entity_poly.entity_id
_entity_poly.type
_entity_poly.pdbx_seq_one_letter_code
_entity_poly.pdbx_strand_id
1 'polypeptide(L)'
;MNFAEFPFGVPQTVKNAEKTNDILKTSFHMQGTLRVTNACAIVNLVLNRCLEAVGVKATLVYGVHQPNGVIDPEGIHLPHVWLNIEGNIVDNTSVEDIPQPIFIKTKRFGKYTQKSVKDTDSLYMGDHVTKQHGIVDHDVSQFEWLLSNSNKALALSRNKNQLDQYFRLMIQYVFSKFKEEVNDISESVFNNCWNCNKSDPSLKVCSACKVSKYCSRICQKKDRKNHKTVCLPPNSY
;
A
#
# COMPACT_ATOMS: atom_id res chain seq x y z
N MET A 1 -1.43 -10.24 18.74
CA MET A 1 -2.48 -9.99 17.73
C MET A 1 -3.06 -11.32 17.32
N ASN A 2 -4.38 -11.42 17.23
CA ASN A 2 -5.06 -12.61 16.70
C ASN A 2 -5.38 -12.35 15.23
N PHE A 3 -4.76 -13.12 14.33
CA PHE A 3 -4.98 -13.00 12.88
C PHE A 3 -6.22 -13.75 12.41
N ALA A 4 -6.98 -14.40 13.30
CA ALA A 4 -8.31 -14.93 13.00
C ALA A 4 -9.44 -13.91 13.29
N GLU A 5 -9.08 -12.67 13.64
CA GLU A 5 -10.02 -11.63 14.07
C GLU A 5 -9.85 -10.33 13.27
N PHE A 6 -10.94 -9.57 13.19
CA PHE A 6 -10.96 -8.23 12.63
C PHE A 6 -10.01 -7.26 13.39
N PRO A 7 -9.36 -6.30 12.69
CA PRO A 7 -9.20 -6.22 11.24
C PRO A 7 -7.94 -6.94 10.75
N PHE A 8 -7.29 -7.78 11.57
CA PHE A 8 -5.94 -8.27 11.27
C PHE A 8 -5.92 -9.49 10.34
N GLY A 9 -7.01 -10.24 10.27
CA GLY A 9 -7.20 -11.29 9.28
C GLY A 9 -8.63 -11.77 9.18
N VAL A 10 -8.81 -13.02 8.75
CA VAL A 10 -10.13 -13.57 8.40
C VAL A 10 -10.55 -14.70 9.34
N PRO A 11 -11.86 -14.88 9.62
CA PRO A 11 -12.33 -15.98 10.45
C PRO A 11 -12.10 -17.33 9.76
N GLN A 12 -12.03 -18.42 10.53
CA GLN A 12 -11.80 -19.79 10.01
C GLN A 12 -12.88 -20.29 9.04
N THR A 13 -14.03 -19.61 8.99
CA THR A 13 -15.11 -19.90 8.04
C THR A 13 -14.81 -19.43 6.62
N VAL A 14 -13.83 -18.54 6.43
CA VAL A 14 -13.40 -18.06 5.10
C VAL A 14 -12.58 -19.14 4.40
N LYS A 15 -12.80 -19.31 3.10
CA LYS A 15 -12.05 -20.30 2.32
C LYS A 15 -10.55 -19.97 2.38
N ASN A 16 -9.71 -20.98 2.63
CA ASN A 16 -8.26 -20.83 2.80
C ASN A 16 -7.85 -19.88 3.95
N ALA A 17 -8.67 -19.74 5.01
CA ALA A 17 -8.38 -18.87 6.14
C ALA A 17 -7.00 -19.12 6.79
N GLU A 18 -6.60 -20.39 6.94
CA GLU A 18 -5.28 -20.73 7.50
C GLU A 18 -4.14 -20.13 6.68
N LYS A 19 -4.09 -20.41 5.36
CA LYS A 19 -3.08 -19.86 4.45
C LYS A 19 -3.12 -18.33 4.43
N THR A 20 -4.32 -17.76 4.38
CA THR A 20 -4.54 -16.31 4.37
C THR A 20 -3.95 -15.67 5.61
N ASN A 21 -4.28 -16.20 6.79
CA ASN A 21 -3.82 -15.66 8.07
C ASN A 21 -2.32 -15.88 8.30
N ASP A 22 -1.72 -16.95 7.77
CA ASP A 22 -0.27 -17.18 7.81
C ASP A 22 0.49 -16.12 6.99
N ILE A 23 0.00 -15.79 5.79
CA ILE A 23 0.54 -14.70 4.95
C ILE A 23 0.39 -13.34 5.65
N LEU A 24 -0.80 -13.03 6.18
CA LEU A 24 -1.06 -11.77 6.86
C LEU A 24 -0.20 -11.60 8.12
N LYS A 25 -0.02 -12.67 8.90
CA LYS A 25 0.84 -12.66 10.09
C LYS A 25 2.30 -12.43 9.73
N THR A 26 2.80 -13.16 8.73
CA THR A 26 4.17 -13.03 8.24
C THR A 26 4.44 -11.62 7.71
N SER A 27 3.50 -11.10 6.94
CA SER A 27 3.57 -9.74 6.40
C SER A 27 3.66 -8.68 7.49
N PHE A 28 2.81 -8.79 8.52
CA PHE A 28 2.83 -7.86 9.65
C PHE A 28 4.17 -7.92 10.42
N HIS A 29 4.72 -9.12 10.61
CA HIS A 29 6.02 -9.29 11.25
C HIS A 29 7.15 -8.67 10.42
N MET A 30 7.19 -8.93 9.11
CA MET A 30 8.19 -8.37 8.20
C MET A 30 8.14 -6.84 8.15
N GLN A 31 6.94 -6.25 8.22
CA GLN A 31 6.79 -4.80 8.32
C GLN A 31 7.54 -4.24 9.54
N GLY A 32 7.37 -4.87 10.71
CA GLY A 32 8.09 -4.47 11.93
C GLY A 32 9.60 -4.63 11.82
N THR A 33 10.08 -5.78 11.31
CA THR A 33 11.52 -6.04 11.13
C THR A 33 12.20 -5.07 10.18
N LEU A 34 11.52 -4.72 9.08
CA LEU A 34 12.04 -3.85 8.04
C LEU A 34 11.71 -2.38 8.23
N ARG A 35 10.99 -2.02 9.30
CA ARG A 35 10.54 -0.66 9.54
C ARG A 35 9.65 -0.09 8.42
N VAL A 36 8.85 -0.96 7.81
CA VAL A 36 7.77 -0.54 6.92
C VAL A 36 6.62 -0.10 7.80
N THR A 37 6.30 1.18 7.78
CA THR A 37 5.26 1.81 8.61
C THR A 37 4.44 2.76 7.75
N ASN A 38 3.15 2.90 8.07
CA ASN A 38 2.22 3.83 7.42
C ASN A 38 2.21 3.74 5.87
N ALA A 39 2.39 2.52 5.34
CA ALA A 39 2.52 2.25 3.91
C ALA A 39 1.33 1.44 3.37
N CYS A 40 0.11 1.75 3.82
CA CYS A 40 -1.08 0.93 3.61
C CYS A 40 -1.33 0.56 2.13
N ALA A 41 -1.16 1.50 1.19
CA ALA A 41 -1.34 1.20 -0.23
C ALA A 41 -0.35 0.14 -0.74
N ILE A 42 0.95 0.30 -0.45
CA ILE A 42 2.00 -0.61 -0.92
C ILE A 42 1.88 -1.98 -0.22
N VAL A 43 1.69 -2.00 1.10
CA VAL A 43 1.50 -3.24 1.88
C VAL A 43 0.35 -4.06 1.33
N ASN A 44 -0.82 -3.43 1.12
CA ASN A 44 -1.98 -4.15 0.61
C ASN A 44 -1.81 -4.55 -0.87
N LEU A 45 -1.08 -3.79 -1.69
CA LEU A 45 -0.72 -4.20 -3.06
C LEU A 45 0.14 -5.47 -3.08
N VAL A 46 1.15 -5.57 -2.20
CA VAL A 46 1.99 -6.77 -2.07
C VAL A 46 1.17 -7.95 -1.58
N LEU A 47 0.38 -7.76 -0.51
CA LEU A 47 -0.49 -8.79 0.03
C LEU A 47 -1.51 -9.29 -1.00
N ASN A 48 -2.11 -8.40 -1.79
CA ASN A 48 -3.07 -8.78 -2.83
C ASN A 48 -2.45 -9.78 -3.83
N ARG A 49 -1.22 -9.54 -4.28
CA ARG A 49 -0.48 -10.47 -5.17
C ARG A 49 -0.13 -11.79 -4.48
N CYS A 50 0.34 -11.71 -3.23
CA CYS A 50 0.68 -12.90 -2.45
C CYS A 50 -0.54 -13.81 -2.23
N LEU A 51 -1.69 -13.20 -1.94
CA LEU A 51 -2.97 -13.90 -1.74
C LEU A 51 -3.50 -14.47 -3.06
N GLU A 52 -3.43 -13.70 -4.15
CA GLU A 52 -3.82 -14.17 -5.49
C GLU A 52 -3.02 -15.42 -5.90
N ALA A 53 -1.71 -15.44 -5.67
CA ALA A 53 -0.84 -16.57 -5.97
C ALA A 53 -1.24 -17.85 -5.24
N VAL A 54 -1.82 -17.76 -4.03
CA VAL A 54 -2.31 -18.92 -3.27
C VAL A 54 -3.81 -19.17 -3.45
N GLY A 55 -4.43 -18.59 -4.48
CA GLY A 55 -5.84 -18.79 -4.84
C GLY A 55 -6.83 -18.08 -3.90
N VAL A 56 -6.40 -17.04 -3.20
CA VAL A 56 -7.26 -16.22 -2.33
C VAL A 56 -7.61 -14.91 -3.06
N LYS A 57 -8.88 -14.76 -3.41
CA LYS A 57 -9.38 -13.52 -4.03
C LYS A 57 -9.53 -12.43 -2.98
N ALA A 58 -8.71 -11.40 -3.08
CA ALA A 58 -8.82 -10.19 -2.28
C ALA A 58 -9.09 -8.97 -3.18
N THR A 59 -9.86 -8.01 -2.69
CA THR A 59 -10.10 -6.73 -3.39
C THR A 59 -9.44 -5.61 -2.61
N LEU A 60 -8.68 -4.75 -3.30
CA LEU A 60 -8.15 -3.52 -2.71
C LEU A 60 -9.29 -2.52 -2.54
N VAL A 61 -9.46 -2.02 -1.32
CA VAL A 61 -10.48 -1.04 -0.98
C VAL A 61 -9.81 0.24 -0.52
N TYR A 62 -10.16 1.34 -1.16
CA TYR A 62 -9.89 2.68 -0.66
C TYR A 62 -11.07 3.19 0.16
N GLY A 63 -10.77 3.94 1.21
CA GLY A 63 -11.77 4.74 1.89
C GLY A 63 -11.18 5.43 3.10
N VAL A 64 -11.96 5.49 4.16
CA VAL A 64 -11.62 6.22 5.39
C VAL A 64 -11.55 5.26 6.56
N HIS A 65 -10.43 5.31 7.29
CA HIS A 65 -10.30 4.72 8.60
C HIS A 65 -10.47 5.80 9.67
N GLN A 66 -11.50 5.66 10.49
CA GLN A 66 -11.75 6.50 11.65
C GLN A 66 -11.30 5.73 12.90
N PRO A 67 -10.11 5.99 13.46
CA PRO A 67 -9.67 5.34 14.69
C PRO A 67 -10.61 5.73 15.83
N ASN A 68 -11.33 4.76 16.40
CA ASN A 68 -12.18 5.03 17.57
C ASN A 68 -11.29 5.09 18.82
N GLY A 69 -11.21 6.26 19.47
CA GLY A 69 -10.67 6.39 20.82
C GLY A 69 -9.91 7.69 21.14
N VAL A 70 -10.14 8.15 22.38
CA VAL A 70 -9.44 9.11 23.27
C VAL A 70 -8.98 10.47 22.74
N ILE A 71 -8.41 10.56 21.53
CA ILE A 71 -7.68 11.77 21.10
C ILE A 71 -8.60 12.78 20.40
N ASP A 72 -9.70 12.34 19.79
CA ASP A 72 -10.61 13.22 19.05
C ASP A 72 -12.06 12.70 19.08
N PRO A 73 -13.01 13.41 19.74
CA PRO A 73 -14.43 13.08 19.76
C PRO A 73 -15.13 13.23 18.40
N GLU A 74 -14.63 14.09 17.51
CA GLU A 74 -15.16 14.25 16.15
C GLU A 74 -14.53 13.25 15.17
N GLY A 75 -13.37 12.69 15.56
CA GLY A 75 -12.70 11.53 14.96
C GLY A 75 -11.94 11.87 13.68
N ILE A 76 -10.61 11.74 13.71
CA ILE A 76 -9.75 11.93 12.54
C ILE A 76 -10.15 10.96 11.42
N HIS A 77 -10.49 11.49 10.25
CA HIS A 77 -10.83 10.71 9.06
C HIS A 77 -9.59 10.47 8.21
N LEU A 78 -8.89 9.35 8.42
CA LEU A 78 -7.65 9.04 7.71
C LEU A 78 -7.93 8.34 6.37
N PRO A 79 -7.47 8.89 5.23
CA PRO A 79 -7.45 8.15 3.97
C PRO A 79 -6.66 6.86 4.13
N HIS A 80 -7.25 5.72 3.76
CA HIS A 80 -6.64 4.42 4.02
C HIS A 80 -6.94 3.41 2.92
N VAL A 81 -6.06 2.42 2.80
CA VAL A 81 -6.24 1.26 1.91
C VAL A 81 -6.21 0.00 2.76
N TRP A 82 -7.16 -0.90 2.50
CA TRP A 82 -7.24 -2.22 3.13
C TRP A 82 -7.67 -3.28 2.10
N LEU A 83 -7.72 -4.53 2.52
CA LEU A 83 -8.24 -5.63 1.72
C LEU A 83 -9.66 -5.99 2.15
N ASN A 84 -10.50 -6.33 1.17
CA ASN A 84 -11.73 -7.05 1.38
C ASN A 84 -11.55 -8.50 0.91
N ILE A 85 -11.69 -9.46 1.82
CA ILE A 85 -11.61 -10.90 1.56
C ILE A 85 -12.93 -11.54 1.96
N GLU A 86 -13.74 -11.91 0.98
CA GLU A 86 -15.07 -12.52 1.18
C GLU A 86 -15.98 -11.71 2.13
N GLY A 87 -15.96 -10.38 2.03
CA GLY A 87 -16.74 -9.47 2.88
C GLY A 87 -16.03 -9.05 4.17
N ASN A 88 -14.87 -9.63 4.49
CA ASN A 88 -14.10 -9.30 5.69
C ASN A 88 -13.08 -8.20 5.39
N ILE A 89 -13.08 -7.17 6.23
CA ILE A 89 -12.09 -6.09 6.20
C ILE A 89 -10.80 -6.58 6.85
N VAL A 90 -9.70 -6.46 6.10
CA VAL A 90 -8.36 -6.81 6.55
C VAL A 90 -7.43 -5.62 6.38
N ASP A 91 -6.96 -5.07 7.49
CA ASP A 91 -5.97 -3.99 7.56
C ASP A 91 -4.69 -4.51 8.21
N ASN A 92 -3.73 -4.85 7.35
CA ASN A 92 -2.44 -5.38 7.76
C ASN A 92 -1.37 -4.29 7.94
N THR A 93 -1.74 -3.00 7.92
CA THR A 93 -0.78 -1.90 7.97
C THR A 93 -0.25 -1.70 9.38
N SER A 94 1.07 -1.81 9.57
CA SER A 94 1.73 -1.42 10.82
C SER A 94 1.91 0.10 10.93
N VAL A 95 2.00 0.57 12.17
CA VAL A 95 2.41 1.95 12.49
C VAL A 95 3.46 1.88 13.58
N GLU A 96 4.65 2.41 13.30
CA GLU A 96 5.75 2.56 14.27
C GLU A 96 5.36 3.51 15.42
N ASP A 97 6.06 3.37 16.55
CA ASP A 97 5.97 4.26 17.71
C ASP A 97 4.60 4.33 18.43
N ILE A 98 3.65 3.45 18.07
CA ILE A 98 2.41 3.26 18.82
C ILE A 98 2.53 2.01 19.70
N PRO A 99 2.36 2.10 21.03
CA PRO A 99 2.34 0.94 21.90
C PRO A 99 1.32 -0.10 21.42
N GLN A 100 1.74 -1.37 21.33
CA GLN A 100 0.94 -2.44 20.74
C GLN A 100 -0.49 -2.55 21.30
N PRO A 101 -0.75 -2.41 22.63
CA PRO A 101 -2.12 -2.43 23.15
C PRO A 101 -2.99 -1.29 22.62
N ILE A 102 -2.42 -0.09 22.46
CA ILE A 102 -3.11 1.09 21.91
C ILE A 102 -3.37 0.84 20.42
N PHE A 103 -2.36 0.42 19.65
CA PHE A 103 -2.50 0.11 18.23
C PHE A 103 -3.62 -0.91 17.97
N ILE A 104 -3.63 -2.02 18.73
CA ILE A 104 -4.65 -3.07 18.61
C ILE A 104 -6.04 -2.52 18.93
N LYS A 105 -6.18 -1.75 20.01
CA LYS A 105 -7.45 -1.13 20.41
C LYS A 105 -7.96 -0.20 19.30
N THR A 106 -7.10 0.69 18.82
CA THR A 106 -7.43 1.67 17.78
C THR A 106 -7.93 1.01 16.50
N LYS A 107 -7.24 -0.04 16.02
CA LYS A 107 -7.64 -0.78 14.82
C LYS A 107 -8.91 -1.60 15.01
N ARG A 108 -9.06 -2.28 16.15
CA ARG A 108 -10.24 -3.13 16.44
C ARG A 108 -11.53 -2.35 16.62
N PHE A 109 -11.46 -1.20 17.25
CA PHE A 109 -12.65 -0.38 17.45
C PHE A 109 -12.83 0.64 16.34
N GLY A 110 -11.81 0.89 15.51
CA GLY A 110 -11.87 1.81 14.38
C GLY A 110 -12.97 1.47 13.38
N LYS A 111 -13.54 2.50 12.76
CA LYS A 111 -14.56 2.37 11.73
C LYS A 111 -13.91 2.50 10.35
N TYR A 112 -14.23 1.58 9.46
CA TYR A 112 -13.76 1.56 8.08
C TYR A 112 -14.95 1.85 7.17
N THR A 113 -14.87 2.95 6.43
CA THR A 113 -15.92 3.36 5.51
C THR A 113 -15.36 3.39 4.11
N GLN A 114 -15.81 2.50 3.24
CA GLN A 114 -15.47 2.57 1.82
C GLN A 114 -15.99 3.90 1.25
N LYS A 115 -15.11 4.64 0.60
CA LYS A 115 -15.43 5.93 -0.01
C LYS A 115 -14.86 5.96 -1.43
N SER A 116 -15.42 6.83 -2.25
CA SER A 116 -14.76 7.17 -3.50
C SER A 116 -13.55 8.03 -3.20
N VAL A 117 -12.47 7.87 -3.98
CA VAL A 117 -11.31 8.79 -3.98
C VAL A 117 -11.68 10.24 -4.32
N LYS A 118 -12.92 10.51 -4.74
CA LYS A 118 -13.40 11.88 -4.99
C LYS A 118 -14.11 12.53 -3.81
N ASP A 119 -14.38 11.77 -2.74
CA ASP A 119 -15.09 12.25 -1.56
C ASP A 119 -14.08 12.74 -0.52
N THR A 120 -13.74 14.03 -0.58
CA THR A 120 -12.67 14.64 0.24
C THR A 120 -13.16 15.57 1.35
N ASP A 121 -14.45 15.88 1.39
CA ASP A 121 -15.01 16.98 2.21
C ASP A 121 -14.89 16.75 3.72
N SER A 122 -14.53 15.54 4.14
CA SER A 122 -14.32 15.18 5.54
C SER A 122 -12.95 14.55 5.81
N LEU A 123 -11.98 14.60 4.89
CA LEU A 123 -10.70 13.90 5.06
C LEU A 123 -9.70 14.75 5.84
N TYR A 124 -9.03 14.11 6.79
CA TYR A 124 -7.85 14.68 7.40
C TYR A 124 -6.67 14.54 6.44
N MET A 125 -6.31 15.66 5.81
CA MET A 125 -5.24 15.73 4.81
C MET A 125 -3.90 16.20 5.40
N GLY A 126 -3.81 16.32 6.73
CA GLY A 126 -2.69 16.92 7.44
C GLY A 126 -2.94 18.39 7.81
N ASP A 127 -2.27 18.85 8.86
CA ASP A 127 -2.19 20.26 9.23
C ASP A 127 -0.75 20.67 9.55
N HIS A 128 -0.56 21.97 9.82
CA HIS A 128 0.76 22.53 10.11
C HIS A 128 1.41 21.94 11.37
N VAL A 129 0.60 21.46 12.32
CA VAL A 129 1.03 20.85 13.59
C VAL A 129 1.45 19.41 13.34
N THR A 130 0.73 18.63 12.54
CA THR A 130 1.12 17.24 12.25
C THR A 130 2.32 17.13 11.31
N LYS A 131 2.52 18.11 10.43
CA LYS A 131 3.79 18.24 9.66
C LYS A 131 5.01 18.38 10.56
N GLN A 132 4.90 19.11 11.68
CA GLN A 132 5.98 19.23 12.67
C GLN A 132 6.31 17.90 13.35
N HIS A 133 5.34 16.97 13.37
CA HIS A 133 5.51 15.61 13.88
C HIS A 133 5.84 14.60 12.77
N GLY A 134 6.18 15.06 11.55
CA GLY A 134 6.57 14.20 10.43
C GLY A 134 5.41 13.48 9.73
N ILE A 135 4.16 13.83 10.03
CA ILE A 135 2.99 13.28 9.33
C ILE A 135 2.82 14.03 8.01
N VAL A 136 3.01 13.32 6.91
CA VAL A 136 2.93 13.85 5.55
C VAL A 136 1.47 14.06 5.17
N ASP A 137 1.18 15.18 4.48
CA ASP A 137 -0.16 15.43 3.93
C ASP A 137 -0.60 14.25 3.05
N HIS A 138 -1.81 13.76 3.30
CA HIS A 138 -2.39 12.75 2.43
C HIS A 138 -2.89 13.42 1.15
N ASP A 139 -2.52 12.89 -0.01
CA ASP A 139 -3.07 13.31 -1.31
C ASP A 139 -3.93 12.16 -1.86
N VAL A 140 -5.23 12.40 -1.94
CA VAL A 140 -6.17 11.37 -2.41
C VAL A 140 -5.89 10.98 -3.86
N SER A 141 -5.43 11.93 -4.69
CA SER A 141 -5.04 11.64 -6.07
C SER A 141 -3.84 10.70 -6.14
N GLN A 142 -2.97 10.69 -5.11
CA GLN A 142 -1.90 9.71 -4.98
C GLN A 142 -2.48 8.31 -4.73
N PHE A 143 -3.47 8.15 -3.84
CA PHE A 143 -4.10 6.84 -3.62
C PHE A 143 -4.80 6.30 -4.88
N GLU A 144 -5.57 7.15 -5.58
CA GLU A 144 -6.21 6.79 -6.85
C GLU A 144 -5.17 6.33 -7.87
N TRP A 145 -4.07 7.06 -7.99
CA TRP A 145 -2.99 6.71 -8.90
C TRP A 145 -2.33 5.39 -8.53
N LEU A 146 -1.98 5.18 -7.24
CA LEU A 146 -1.31 3.98 -6.75
C LEU A 146 -2.15 2.73 -7.03
N LEU A 147 -3.45 2.80 -6.77
CA LEU A 147 -4.38 1.68 -6.97
C LEU A 147 -4.64 1.42 -8.46
N SER A 148 -4.76 2.47 -9.27
CA SER A 148 -4.98 2.33 -10.73
C SER A 148 -3.71 1.93 -11.49
N ASN A 149 -2.53 2.11 -10.90
CA ASN A 149 -1.23 1.84 -11.52
C ASN A 149 -0.36 0.92 -10.66
N SER A 150 -0.94 -0.16 -10.12
CA SER A 150 -0.31 -1.08 -9.17
C SER A 150 1.13 -1.48 -9.50
N ASN A 151 1.41 -1.87 -10.76
CA ASN A 151 2.78 -2.22 -11.18
C ASN A 151 3.74 -1.02 -11.10
N LYS A 152 3.32 0.17 -11.54
CA LYS A 152 4.14 1.39 -11.47
C LYS A 152 4.34 1.85 -10.02
N ALA A 153 3.31 1.68 -9.18
CA ALA A 153 3.37 1.97 -7.74
C ALA A 153 4.41 1.09 -7.05
N LEU A 154 4.38 -0.22 -7.28
CA LEU A 154 5.37 -1.16 -6.75
C LEU A 154 6.77 -0.88 -7.30
N ALA A 155 6.90 -0.48 -8.57
CA ALA A 155 8.20 -0.08 -9.12
C ALA A 155 8.77 1.17 -8.43
N LEU A 156 7.94 2.17 -8.13
CA LEU A 156 8.37 3.37 -7.40
C LEU A 156 8.71 3.05 -5.95
N SER A 157 7.96 2.17 -5.29
CA SER A 157 8.23 1.83 -3.89
C SER A 157 9.61 1.21 -3.70
N ARG A 158 10.21 0.60 -4.74
CA ARG A 158 11.57 0.07 -4.69
C ARG A 158 12.66 1.12 -4.44
N ASN A 159 12.36 2.42 -4.60
CA ASN A 159 13.27 3.49 -4.21
C ASN A 159 13.44 3.64 -2.69
N LYS A 160 12.54 3.04 -1.90
CA LYS A 160 12.68 2.89 -0.46
C LYS A 160 13.18 1.48 -0.17
N ASN A 161 14.40 1.36 0.34
CA ASN A 161 15.06 0.08 0.61
C ASN A 161 14.19 -0.87 1.46
N GLN A 162 13.53 -0.36 2.51
CA GLN A 162 12.62 -1.16 3.33
C GLN A 162 11.44 -1.74 2.55
N LEU A 163 10.88 -1.01 1.58
CA LEU A 163 9.76 -1.48 0.77
C LEU A 163 10.21 -2.47 -0.31
N ASP A 164 11.40 -2.28 -0.91
CA ASP A 164 11.97 -3.27 -1.84
C ASP A 164 12.26 -4.60 -1.13
N GLN A 165 12.90 -4.55 0.04
CA GLN A 165 13.16 -5.74 0.85
C GLN A 165 11.86 -6.42 1.27
N TYR A 166 10.87 -5.66 1.72
CA TYR A 166 9.57 -6.19 2.11
C TYR A 166 8.89 -6.92 0.94
N PHE A 167 8.87 -6.30 -0.24
CA PHE A 167 8.33 -6.93 -1.45
C PHE A 167 9.01 -8.26 -1.76
N ARG A 168 10.36 -8.28 -1.78
CA ARG A 168 11.15 -9.48 -2.10
C ARG A 168 10.95 -10.60 -1.07
N LEU A 169 11.00 -10.27 0.22
CA LEU A 169 10.85 -11.25 1.29
C LEU A 169 9.43 -11.85 1.31
N MET A 170 8.39 -11.05 1.02
CA MET A 170 7.03 -11.57 0.91
C MET A 170 6.88 -12.57 -0.24
N ILE A 171 7.42 -12.26 -1.43
CA ILE A 171 7.41 -13.18 -2.58
C ILE A 171 8.19 -14.46 -2.25
N GLN A 172 9.40 -14.31 -1.71
CA GLN A 172 10.24 -15.45 -1.32
C GLN A 172 9.54 -16.34 -0.30
N TYR A 173 8.86 -15.74 0.68
CA TYR A 173 8.09 -16.48 1.68
C TYR A 173 6.97 -17.29 1.03
N VAL A 174 6.13 -16.69 0.18
CA VAL A 174 5.04 -17.41 -0.50
C VAL A 174 5.58 -18.59 -1.32
N PHE A 175 6.64 -18.37 -2.09
CA PHE A 175 7.28 -19.43 -2.86
C PHE A 175 7.84 -20.53 -1.95
N SER A 176 8.59 -20.17 -0.92
CA SER A 176 9.23 -21.16 -0.03
C SER A 176 8.21 -22.00 0.75
N LYS A 177 7.13 -21.38 1.23
CA LYS A 177 6.12 -21.98 2.11
C LYS A 177 5.04 -22.73 1.33
N PHE A 178 4.52 -22.15 0.26
CA PHE A 178 3.36 -22.68 -0.47
C PHE A 178 3.72 -23.27 -1.84
N LYS A 179 4.96 -23.07 -2.32
CA LYS A 179 5.41 -23.47 -3.66
C LYS A 179 4.66 -22.77 -4.80
N GLU A 180 4.11 -21.60 -4.52
CA GLU A 180 3.38 -20.77 -5.49
C GLU A 180 4.24 -19.59 -5.94
N GLU A 181 4.21 -19.28 -7.24
CA GLU A 181 4.89 -18.12 -7.81
C GLU A 181 4.01 -16.87 -7.68
N VAL A 182 4.58 -15.79 -7.13
CA VAL A 182 3.91 -14.50 -7.08
C VAL A 182 4.31 -13.70 -8.31
N ASN A 183 3.31 -13.20 -9.06
CA ASN A 183 3.54 -12.32 -10.19
C ASN A 183 4.41 -11.11 -9.78
N ASP A 184 5.60 -10.99 -10.37
CA ASP A 184 6.46 -9.81 -10.18
C ASP A 184 5.89 -8.60 -10.94
N ILE A 185 6.53 -7.45 -10.79
CA ILE A 185 6.21 -6.22 -11.52
C ILE A 185 6.36 -6.50 -13.02
N SER A 186 5.30 -6.22 -13.77
CA SER A 186 5.26 -6.40 -15.22
C SER A 186 6.46 -5.74 -15.90
N GLU A 187 7.15 -6.49 -16.75
CA GLU A 187 8.34 -6.03 -17.49
C GLU A 187 8.05 -4.75 -18.31
N SER A 188 6.83 -4.61 -18.82
CA SER A 188 6.38 -3.41 -19.55
C SER A 188 6.53 -2.12 -18.74
N VAL A 189 6.50 -2.17 -17.40
CA VAL A 189 6.76 -0.99 -16.56
C VAL A 189 8.19 -0.50 -16.69
N PHE A 190 9.14 -1.40 -16.92
CA PHE A 190 10.54 -1.05 -17.06
C PHE A 190 10.94 -0.78 -18.52
N ASN A 191 10.19 -1.29 -19.50
CA ASN A 191 10.58 -1.21 -20.90
C ASN A 191 9.70 -0.27 -21.76
N ASN A 192 8.61 0.26 -21.20
CA ASN A 192 7.71 1.15 -21.93
C ASN A 192 7.67 2.56 -21.34
N CYS A 193 7.33 3.53 -22.18
CA CYS A 193 7.01 4.89 -21.77
C CYS A 193 5.80 4.90 -20.82
N TRP A 194 5.93 5.48 -19.64
CA TRP A 194 4.87 5.52 -18.64
C TRP A 194 3.64 6.34 -19.05
N ASN A 195 3.82 7.26 -20.00
CA ASN A 195 2.73 8.08 -20.53
C ASN A 195 1.98 7.44 -21.70
N CYS A 196 2.68 6.86 -22.67
CA CYS A 196 2.07 6.37 -23.92
C CYS A 196 2.19 4.86 -24.15
N ASN A 197 2.78 4.13 -23.20
CA ASN A 197 2.98 2.67 -23.20
C ASN A 197 3.76 2.10 -24.39
N LYS A 198 4.37 2.93 -25.23
CA LYS A 198 5.27 2.48 -26.32
C LYS A 198 6.64 2.10 -25.76
N SER A 199 7.17 0.97 -26.21
CA SER A 199 8.57 0.61 -26.00
C SER A 199 9.48 1.47 -26.88
N ASP A 200 10.68 1.77 -26.38
CA ASP A 200 11.69 2.53 -27.11
C ASP A 200 13.07 2.20 -26.52
N PRO A 201 14.10 1.86 -27.32
CA PRO A 201 15.44 1.60 -26.80
C PRO A 201 16.08 2.85 -26.16
N SER A 202 15.60 4.05 -26.50
CA SER A 202 16.12 5.34 -26.06
C SER A 202 15.25 6.04 -24.99
N LEU A 203 14.45 5.27 -24.25
CA LEU A 203 13.65 5.80 -23.15
C LEU A 203 14.49 6.61 -22.16
N LYS A 204 14.03 7.83 -21.88
CA LYS A 204 14.64 8.74 -20.90
C LYS A 204 14.06 8.47 -19.53
N VAL A 205 14.92 8.28 -18.54
CA VAL A 205 14.52 8.06 -17.15
C VAL A 205 14.23 9.41 -16.48
N CYS A 206 13.22 9.46 -15.61
CA CYS A 206 12.95 10.61 -14.76
C CYS A 206 14.19 10.95 -13.93
N SER A 207 14.63 12.20 -13.99
CA SER A 207 15.82 12.64 -13.28
C SER A 207 15.67 12.63 -11.75
N ALA A 208 14.44 12.71 -11.23
CA ALA A 208 14.15 12.74 -9.80
C ALA A 208 14.05 11.33 -9.21
N CYS A 209 13.07 10.52 -9.64
CA CYS A 209 12.86 9.18 -9.08
C CYS A 209 13.78 8.11 -9.67
N LYS A 210 14.38 8.32 -10.84
CA LYS A 210 15.19 7.30 -11.55
C LYS A 210 14.43 6.00 -11.91
N VAL A 211 13.10 5.97 -11.78
CA VAL A 211 12.26 4.79 -12.07
C VAL A 211 11.41 4.99 -13.32
N SER A 212 10.61 6.06 -13.38
CA SER A 212 9.70 6.27 -14.50
C SER A 212 10.44 6.60 -15.79
N LYS A 213 9.98 6.04 -16.92
CA LYS A 213 10.64 6.17 -18.23
C LYS A 213 9.73 6.80 -19.27
N TYR A 214 10.29 7.58 -20.19
CA TYR A 214 9.55 8.33 -21.20
C TYR A 214 10.28 8.38 -22.54
N CYS A 215 9.56 8.22 -23.66
CA CYS A 215 10.16 8.34 -24.99
C CYS A 215 10.52 9.79 -25.37
N SER A 216 9.95 10.78 -24.68
CA SER A 216 10.23 12.19 -24.95
C SER A 216 9.93 13.10 -23.76
N ARG A 217 10.48 14.32 -23.80
CA ARG A 217 10.15 15.38 -22.84
C ARG A 217 8.66 15.76 -22.89
N ILE A 218 8.00 15.57 -24.03
CA ILE A 218 6.56 15.80 -24.19
C ILE A 218 5.78 14.78 -23.34
N CYS A 219 6.12 13.48 -23.46
CA CYS A 219 5.50 12.42 -22.66
C CYS A 219 5.74 12.63 -21.16
N GLN A 220 6.95 12.99 -20.75
CA GLN A 220 7.25 13.30 -19.36
C GLN A 220 6.42 14.49 -18.85
N LYS A 221 6.30 15.57 -19.62
CA LYS A 221 5.49 16.74 -19.22
C LYS A 221 4.00 16.41 -19.09
N LYS A 222 3.46 15.55 -19.97
CA LYS A 222 2.07 15.08 -19.89
C LYS A 222 1.82 14.26 -18.63
N ASP A 223 2.70 13.30 -18.33
CA ASP A 223 2.57 12.46 -17.15
C ASP A 223 2.91 13.20 -15.84
N ARG A 224 3.68 14.29 -15.89
CA ARG A 224 4.13 15.05 -14.71
C ARG A 224 2.99 15.44 -13.79
N LYS A 225 1.79 15.75 -14.31
CA LYS A 225 0.62 16.11 -13.48
C LYS A 225 0.26 15.01 -12.48
N ASN A 226 0.34 13.76 -12.93
CA ASN A 226 0.02 12.57 -12.13
C ASN A 226 1.26 12.03 -11.42
N HIS A 227 2.38 11.90 -12.14
CA HIS A 227 3.60 11.33 -11.58
C HIS A 227 4.20 12.15 -10.43
N LYS A 228 4.06 13.48 -10.43
CA LYS A 228 4.70 14.34 -9.41
C LYS A 228 4.27 13.99 -7.97
N THR A 229 3.03 13.52 -7.77
CA THR A 229 2.47 13.21 -6.44
C THR A 229 3.01 11.89 -5.89
N VAL A 230 3.61 11.07 -6.74
CA VAL A 230 4.18 9.75 -6.41
C VAL A 230 5.66 9.65 -6.78
N CYS A 231 6.27 10.75 -7.20
CA CYS A 231 7.66 10.78 -7.65
C CYS A 231 8.58 10.73 -6.44
N LEU A 232 8.96 9.51 -6.02
CA LEU A 232 9.84 9.27 -4.89
C LEU A 232 11.32 9.22 -5.34
N PRO A 233 12.21 10.12 -4.89
CA PRO A 233 13.65 9.97 -5.12
C PRO A 233 14.20 8.69 -4.46
N PRO A 234 15.28 8.10 -5.00
CA PRO A 234 16.00 7.02 -4.32
C PRO A 234 16.43 7.45 -2.91
N ASN A 235 16.29 6.57 -1.93
CA ASN A 235 16.63 6.82 -0.52
C ASN A 235 15.87 8.01 0.11
N SER A 236 14.69 8.34 -0.40
CA SER A 236 13.77 9.24 0.31
C SER A 236 13.28 8.55 1.58
N TYR A 237 13.49 9.20 2.73
CA TYR A 237 12.99 8.76 4.03
C TYR A 237 11.46 8.73 4.02
#